data_AF-A0AAD7H120-F1
#
_entry.id   AF-A0AAD7H120-F1
#
_cell.length_a   1.000
_cell.length_b   1.000
_cell.length_c   1.000
_cell.angle_alpha   90.00
_cell.angle_beta   90.00
_cell.angle_gamma   90.00
#
_symmetry.space_group_name_H-M   'P 1'
#
loop_
_entity.id
_entity.type
_entity.pdbx_description
1 polymer ?
#
loop_
_entity_poly.entity_id
_entity_poly.type
_entity_poly.pdbx_seq_one_letter_code
_entity_poly.pdbx_strand_id
1 'polypeptide(L)'
;MLGERRTRPPSRITETIHTLRGEYFRHTQNIAQKQKRVLPNLKTTSLTHNSPTLPANLLADSAYSTDKPRPARDTREALFVSRRPDPPQHDPTTTPTQRAEALSVVLPIVVECHQGGVPPLTLMCLQILITSSFEDDFFETILPFIPTHLRHDLLRWTAVHYPLTNHQLHALCGPEGHVGGELVVIGPNATVCEDQFKSAEQSRSAEWESDDWRPLPPMHTFILVSGHIGFSTLCSLPATLTHLALINLPAPVSLHRLPSTCPLVECLDLSYNTWLVAEKEARERLGTVKWSRWHQLHKLGFRGCQLPADIMVEVNKGRWDDVRVVV
;
A
#
# COMPACT_ATOMS: atom_id res chain seq x y z
N MET A 1 -15.61 66.59 -31.94
CA MET A 1 -15.48 66.47 -30.46
C MET A 1 -15.01 65.06 -30.16
N LEU A 2 -13.71 64.89 -29.86
CA LEU A 2 -13.10 63.60 -29.51
C LEU A 2 -12.92 63.57 -28.00
N GLY A 3 -13.62 62.66 -27.32
CA GLY A 3 -13.58 62.51 -25.87
C GLY A 3 -12.37 61.67 -25.44
N GLU A 4 -11.48 62.26 -24.65
CA GLU A 4 -10.37 61.58 -23.98
C GLU A 4 -10.90 60.52 -23.00
N ARG A 5 -10.66 59.24 -23.30
CA ARG A 5 -10.86 58.15 -22.36
C ARG A 5 -9.74 58.18 -21.31
N ARG A 6 -10.06 58.64 -20.11
CA ARG A 6 -9.22 58.48 -18.91
C ARG A 6 -9.06 56.99 -18.60
N THR A 7 -7.87 56.45 -18.81
CA THR A 7 -7.47 55.13 -18.32
C THR A 7 -7.31 55.20 -16.80
N ARG A 8 -8.10 54.39 -16.08
CA ARG A 8 -7.94 54.27 -14.62
C ARG A 8 -6.62 53.54 -14.34
N PRO A 9 -5.81 53.98 -13.37
CA PRO A 9 -4.60 53.27 -12.98
C PRO A 9 -4.98 51.84 -12.54
N PRO A 10 -4.18 50.83 -12.92
CA PRO A 10 -4.42 49.45 -12.50
C PRO A 10 -4.48 49.39 -10.97
N SER A 11 -5.49 48.70 -10.44
CA SER A 11 -5.64 48.62 -8.99
C SER A 11 -4.43 47.88 -8.41
N ARG A 12 -3.85 48.42 -7.34
CA ARG A 12 -2.73 47.83 -6.58
C ARG A 12 -2.97 46.35 -6.21
N ILE A 13 -4.23 45.95 -6.10
CA ILE A 13 -4.67 44.58 -5.84
C ILE A 13 -4.38 43.68 -7.05
N THR A 14 -4.65 44.15 -8.27
CA THR A 14 -4.38 43.40 -9.51
C THR A 14 -2.89 43.12 -9.68
N GLU A 15 -2.04 44.10 -9.39
CA GLU A 15 -0.58 43.92 -9.38
C GLU A 15 -0.15 42.91 -8.32
N THR A 16 -0.70 43.00 -7.11
CA THR A 16 -0.37 42.06 -6.01
C THR A 16 -0.73 40.62 -6.38
N ILE A 17 -1.90 40.39 -6.97
CA ILE A 17 -2.33 39.05 -7.42
C ILE A 17 -1.43 38.54 -8.54
N HIS A 18 -1.02 39.40 -9.46
CA HIS A 18 -0.11 39.02 -10.54
C HIS A 18 1.26 38.60 -10.00
N THR A 19 1.80 39.33 -9.01
CA THR A 19 3.06 39.00 -8.35
C THR A 19 2.98 37.67 -7.60
N LEU A 20 1.93 37.45 -6.79
CA LEU A 20 1.75 36.20 -6.05
C LEU A 20 1.61 34.98 -6.97
N ARG A 21 0.88 35.10 -8.09
CA ARG A 21 0.78 34.04 -9.10
C ARG A 21 2.13 33.75 -9.75
N GLY A 22 2.90 34.80 -10.05
CA GLY A 22 4.25 34.67 -10.62
C GLY A 22 5.25 34.01 -9.66
N GLU A 23 5.18 34.31 -8.37
CA GLU A 23 6.01 33.67 -7.35
C GLU A 23 5.65 32.20 -7.13
N TYR A 24 4.36 31.89 -7.03
CA TYR A 24 3.89 30.51 -6.91
C TYR A 24 4.35 29.65 -8.10
N PHE A 25 4.24 30.16 -9.33
CA PHE A 25 4.71 29.46 -10.53
C PHE A 25 6.22 29.19 -10.48
N ARG A 26 7.04 30.17 -10.06
CA ARG A 26 8.49 30.01 -9.90
C ARG A 26 8.83 28.99 -8.82
N HIS A 27 8.11 28.99 -7.70
CA HIS A 27 8.30 28.02 -6.62
C HIS A 27 8.03 26.58 -7.10
N THR A 28 6.92 26.36 -7.81
CA THR A 28 6.58 25.05 -8.38
C THR A 28 7.61 24.58 -9.41
N GLN A 29 8.10 25.46 -10.29
CA GLN A 29 9.17 25.12 -11.21
C GLN A 29 10.49 24.79 -10.50
N ASN A 30 10.85 25.52 -9.45
CA ASN A 30 12.06 25.25 -8.68
C ASN A 30 11.99 23.90 -7.95
N ILE A 31 10.82 23.52 -7.41
CA ILE A 31 10.61 22.18 -6.82
C ILE A 31 10.76 21.08 -7.89
N ALA A 32 10.10 21.24 -9.04
CA ALA A 32 10.17 20.27 -10.13
C ALA A 32 11.60 20.12 -10.69
N GLN A 33 12.35 21.22 -10.81
CA GLN A 33 13.75 21.17 -11.24
C GLN A 33 14.67 20.53 -10.18
N LYS A 34 14.42 20.77 -8.89
CA LYS A 34 15.17 20.09 -7.82
C LYS A 34 14.95 18.58 -7.86
N GLN A 35 13.72 18.12 -8.07
CA GLN A 35 13.43 16.69 -8.23
C GLN A 35 14.15 16.10 -9.46
N LYS A 36 14.21 16.82 -10.59
CA LYS A 36 14.94 16.38 -11.79
C LYS A 36 16.46 16.34 -11.61
N ARG A 37 17.03 17.23 -10.79
CA ARG A 37 18.49 17.29 -10.54
C ARG A 37 19.00 16.29 -9.52
N VAL A 38 18.13 15.68 -8.71
CA VAL A 38 18.52 14.61 -7.76
C VAL A 38 18.68 13.25 -8.46
N LEU A 39 18.28 13.11 -9.74
CA LEU A 39 18.35 11.85 -10.48
C LEU A 39 19.11 11.86 -11.83
N PRO A 40 20.40 12.26 -11.93
CA PRO A 40 21.16 11.96 -13.15
C PRO A 40 22.36 11.00 -13.00
N ASN A 41 22.77 10.56 -11.80
CA ASN A 41 24.03 9.81 -11.65
C ASN A 41 23.97 8.49 -10.83
N LEU A 42 22.96 7.65 -11.07
CA LEU A 42 23.01 6.24 -10.69
C LEU A 42 22.73 5.36 -11.90
N LYS A 43 23.72 5.31 -12.81
CA LYS A 43 23.89 4.17 -13.72
C LYS A 43 25.00 3.29 -13.14
N THR A 44 24.72 1.98 -13.10
CA THR A 44 25.64 0.85 -12.98
C THR A 44 26.44 0.68 -11.68
N THR A 45 25.83 0.01 -10.69
CA THR A 45 26.23 -1.36 -10.29
C THR A 45 25.01 -2.13 -9.83
N SER A 46 24.64 -3.16 -10.58
CA SER A 46 23.61 -4.12 -10.23
C SER A 46 24.13 -5.03 -9.12
N LEU A 47 23.77 -4.75 -7.86
CA LEU A 47 23.70 -5.75 -6.81
C LEU A 47 22.31 -6.38 -6.84
N THR A 48 22.12 -7.29 -7.80
CA THR A 48 21.02 -8.24 -7.83
C THR A 48 21.34 -9.36 -6.83
N HIS A 49 20.92 -9.21 -5.57
CA HIS A 49 20.85 -10.36 -4.66
C HIS A 49 19.63 -10.41 -3.74
N ASN A 50 18.71 -9.44 -3.84
CA ASN A 50 17.46 -9.43 -3.08
C ASN A 50 16.26 -9.50 -4.04
N SER A 51 16.17 -10.58 -4.81
CA SER A 51 14.88 -11.01 -5.34
C SER A 51 14.01 -11.43 -4.14
N PRO A 52 12.81 -10.86 -3.94
CA PRO A 52 11.90 -11.34 -2.91
C PRO A 52 11.43 -12.72 -3.31
N THR A 53 12.04 -13.75 -2.73
CA THR A 53 11.58 -15.12 -2.83
C THR A 53 10.26 -15.18 -2.06
N LEU A 54 9.14 -15.27 -2.77
CA LEU A 54 7.88 -15.68 -2.15
C LEU A 54 8.12 -17.01 -1.43
N PRO A 55 7.57 -17.20 -0.21
CA PRO A 55 7.76 -18.45 0.52
C PRO A 55 7.35 -19.64 -0.37
N ALA A 56 8.21 -20.65 -0.46
CA ALA A 56 8.09 -21.79 -1.38
C ALA A 56 6.75 -22.54 -1.25
N ASN A 57 6.07 -22.38 -0.12
CA ASN A 57 4.78 -23.01 0.17
C ASN A 57 3.62 -22.44 -0.65
N LEU A 58 3.77 -21.29 -1.32
CA LEU A 58 2.69 -20.70 -2.14
C LEU A 58 2.51 -21.38 -3.51
N LEU A 59 3.51 -22.13 -4.00
CA LEU A 59 3.48 -22.75 -5.32
C LEU A 59 3.24 -24.27 -5.28
N ALA A 60 3.13 -24.87 -4.09
CA ALA A 60 3.12 -26.32 -3.93
C ALA A 60 1.76 -26.99 -4.27
N ASP A 61 0.66 -26.24 -4.33
CA ASP A 61 -0.69 -26.84 -4.37
C ASP A 61 -1.33 -26.95 -5.77
N SER A 62 -0.74 -26.42 -6.84
CA SER A 62 -1.49 -26.28 -8.11
C SER A 62 -1.09 -27.19 -9.27
N ALA A 63 -0.17 -28.15 -9.12
CA ALA A 63 0.13 -29.08 -10.23
C ALA A 63 0.70 -30.43 -9.76
N TYR A 64 -0.07 -31.51 -9.95
CA TYR A 64 0.36 -32.92 -9.94
C TYR A 64 0.56 -33.66 -8.61
N SER A 65 -0.36 -33.57 -7.64
CA SER A 65 -0.43 -34.59 -6.58
C SER A 65 -1.73 -35.39 -6.67
N THR A 66 -1.62 -36.66 -7.08
CA THR A 66 -2.67 -37.68 -7.01
C THR A 66 -2.69 -38.40 -5.66
N ASP A 67 -1.90 -37.95 -4.68
CA ASP A 67 -1.89 -38.54 -3.35
C ASP A 67 -2.97 -37.92 -2.46
N LYS A 68 -3.61 -38.79 -1.67
CA LYS A 68 -4.74 -38.48 -0.78
C LYS A 68 -4.52 -37.19 0.00
N PRO A 69 -5.57 -36.36 0.18
CA PRO A 69 -5.45 -35.09 0.89
C PRO A 69 -4.94 -35.34 2.31
N ARG A 70 -3.74 -34.85 2.61
CA ARG A 70 -3.37 -34.60 3.99
C ARG A 70 -4.35 -33.56 4.52
N PRO A 71 -4.94 -33.73 5.72
CA PRO A 71 -5.73 -32.67 6.32
C PRO A 71 -4.84 -31.43 6.38
N ALA A 72 -5.27 -30.36 5.69
CA ALA A 72 -4.59 -29.09 5.72
C ALA A 72 -4.41 -28.72 7.19
N ARG A 73 -3.15 -28.55 7.62
CA ARG A 73 -2.88 -27.90 8.89
C ARG A 73 -3.52 -26.52 8.81
N ASP A 74 -4.43 -26.24 9.73
CA ASP A 74 -5.01 -24.92 10.00
C ASP A 74 -3.89 -23.87 9.97
N THR A 75 -3.76 -23.21 8.83
CA THR A 75 -2.81 -22.12 8.64
C THR A 75 -3.57 -20.87 9.05
N ARG A 76 -3.33 -20.48 10.30
CA ARG A 76 -3.82 -19.25 10.92
C ARG A 76 -3.51 -18.06 9.97
N GLU A 77 -4.56 -17.30 9.61
CA GLU A 77 -4.68 -16.14 8.63
C GLU A 77 -4.14 -14.80 9.18
N ALA A 78 -3.86 -13.71 8.38
CA ALA A 78 -3.36 -12.27 8.64
C ALA A 78 -4.05 -11.12 7.93
N LEU A 79 -3.99 -9.96 8.59
CA LEU A 79 -3.89 -8.58 8.09
C LEU A 79 -2.93 -7.80 9.01
N PHE A 80 -2.25 -6.78 8.50
CA PHE A 80 -1.47 -5.82 9.28
C PHE A 80 -1.72 -4.39 8.80
N VAL A 81 -1.78 -3.47 9.77
CA VAL A 81 -1.96 -2.02 9.60
C VAL A 81 -0.62 -1.34 9.92
N SER A 82 0.03 -0.75 8.93
CA SER A 82 1.29 -0.03 9.11
C SER A 82 1.03 1.47 9.11
N ARG A 83 0.87 2.07 10.31
CA ARG A 83 0.74 3.52 10.47
C ARG A 83 2.10 4.19 10.24
N ARG A 84 2.12 5.29 9.48
CA ARG A 84 3.27 6.22 9.48
C ARG A 84 3.33 6.89 10.86
N PRO A 85 4.45 6.80 11.58
CA PRO A 85 4.73 7.69 12.69
C PRO A 85 5.02 9.06 12.08
N ASP A 86 4.18 10.04 12.39
CA ASP A 86 4.55 11.43 12.25
C ASP A 86 5.79 11.74 13.13
N PRO A 87 6.58 12.77 12.82
CA PRO A 87 7.67 13.22 13.67
C PRO A 87 7.19 13.39 15.13
N PRO A 88 8.06 13.20 16.14
CA PRO A 88 7.66 13.10 17.54
C PRO A 88 7.02 14.41 18.03
N GLN A 89 5.71 14.51 17.89
CA GLN A 89 4.87 15.50 18.53
C GLN A 89 3.57 14.80 18.91
N HIS A 90 3.23 14.92 20.19
CA HIS A 90 2.14 14.26 20.89
C HIS A 90 0.85 14.23 20.07
N ASP A 91 0.44 13.04 19.65
CA ASP A 91 -0.92 12.74 19.20
C ASP A 91 -1.59 11.95 20.35
N PRO A 92 -2.54 12.55 21.10
CA PRO A 92 -3.09 11.95 22.32
C PRO A 92 -4.10 10.81 22.05
N THR A 93 -4.51 10.59 20.81
CA THR A 93 -5.61 9.66 20.49
C THR A 93 -5.15 8.24 20.16
N THR A 94 -3.91 8.10 19.70
CA THR A 94 -3.25 6.80 19.64
C THR A 94 -2.30 6.70 20.83
N THR A 95 -2.83 6.35 21.99
CA THR A 95 -1.99 6.27 23.19
C THR A 95 -0.78 5.37 22.90
N PRO A 96 0.43 5.72 23.38
CA PRO A 96 1.59 4.84 23.27
C PRO A 96 1.28 3.41 23.73
N THR A 97 0.40 3.28 24.71
CA THR A 97 -0.19 2.03 25.20
C THR A 97 -0.95 1.24 24.14
N GLN A 98 -1.84 1.85 23.34
CA GLN A 98 -2.54 1.12 22.27
C GLN A 98 -1.59 0.62 21.17
N ARG A 99 -0.54 1.39 20.86
CA ARG A 99 0.50 0.94 19.90
C ARG A 99 1.36 -0.17 20.49
N ALA A 100 1.71 -0.07 21.76
CA ALA A 100 2.42 -1.12 22.48
C ALA A 100 1.56 -2.40 22.56
N GLU A 101 0.26 -2.28 22.82
CA GLU A 101 -0.70 -3.39 22.86
C GLU A 101 -0.89 -4.03 21.47
N ALA A 102 -1.02 -3.22 20.41
CA ALA A 102 -1.08 -3.74 19.05
C ALA A 102 0.20 -4.50 18.68
N LEU A 103 1.37 -4.00 19.08
CA LEU A 103 2.65 -4.64 18.81
C LEU A 103 2.94 -5.82 19.75
N SER A 104 2.39 -5.85 20.96
CA SER A 104 2.55 -6.97 21.90
C SER A 104 1.85 -8.23 21.40
N VAL A 105 0.81 -8.09 20.56
CA VAL A 105 0.22 -9.22 19.82
C VAL A 105 1.21 -9.80 18.79
N VAL A 106 2.12 -8.99 18.27
CA VAL A 106 2.97 -9.30 17.11
C VAL A 106 4.36 -9.79 17.55
N LEU A 107 4.90 -9.28 18.65
CA LEU A 107 6.26 -9.63 19.08
C LEU A 107 6.45 -11.10 19.46
N PRO A 108 5.55 -11.76 20.21
CA PRO A 108 5.70 -13.19 20.51
C PRO A 108 5.79 -14.03 19.24
N ILE A 109 5.00 -13.63 18.23
CA ILE A 109 4.96 -14.26 16.91
C ILE A 109 6.29 -14.10 16.17
N VAL A 110 6.92 -12.92 16.26
CA VAL A 110 8.24 -12.66 15.67
C VAL A 110 9.32 -13.56 16.26
N VAL A 111 9.28 -13.79 17.57
CA VAL A 111 10.26 -14.62 18.31
C VAL A 111 10.13 -16.09 17.95
N GLU A 112 8.90 -16.59 17.80
CA GLU A 112 8.64 -17.99 17.44
C GLU A 112 8.94 -18.31 15.96
N CYS A 113 9.25 -17.29 15.16
CA CYS A 113 9.55 -17.50 13.75
C CYS A 113 10.95 -18.01 13.46
N HIS A 114 11.06 -19.33 13.38
CA HIS A 114 12.26 -20.00 12.88
C HIS A 114 12.00 -20.98 11.72
N GLN A 115 10.77 -21.03 11.18
CA GLN A 115 10.39 -22.05 10.21
C GLN A 115 9.98 -21.43 8.88
N GLY A 116 10.93 -21.28 7.93
CA GLY A 116 10.55 -21.07 6.52
C GLY A 116 11.44 -20.20 5.64
N GLY A 117 12.58 -19.69 6.13
CA GLY A 117 13.52 -18.90 5.32
C GLY A 117 14.54 -18.19 6.20
N VAL A 118 15.67 -17.81 5.62
CA VAL A 118 16.68 -16.99 6.30
C VAL A 118 16.22 -15.53 6.21
N PRO A 119 15.76 -14.89 7.30
CA PRO A 119 15.38 -13.48 7.25
C PRO A 119 16.59 -12.60 6.87
N PRO A 120 16.37 -11.41 6.28
CA PRO A 120 17.41 -10.41 6.11
C PRO A 120 18.17 -10.17 7.42
N LEU A 121 19.48 -9.89 7.32
CA LEU A 121 20.33 -9.60 8.48
C LEU A 121 19.70 -8.55 9.41
N THR A 122 19.09 -7.51 8.85
CA THR A 122 18.44 -6.46 9.64
C THR A 122 17.31 -7.00 10.51
N LEU A 123 16.50 -7.93 10.00
CA LEU A 123 15.43 -8.57 10.77
C LEU A 123 15.99 -9.55 11.80
N MET A 124 17.06 -10.27 11.48
CA MET A 124 17.77 -11.10 12.48
C MET A 124 18.29 -10.25 13.64
N CYS A 125 18.91 -9.11 13.35
CA CYS A 125 19.40 -8.20 14.39
C CYS A 125 18.24 -7.66 15.24
N LEU A 126 17.12 -7.28 14.63
CA LEU A 126 15.94 -6.83 15.35
C LEU A 126 15.33 -7.95 16.20
N GLN A 127 15.25 -9.17 15.68
CA GLN A 127 14.80 -10.35 16.43
C GLN A 127 15.67 -10.61 17.64
N ILE A 128 17.00 -10.54 17.50
CA ILE A 128 17.95 -10.69 18.62
C ILE A 128 17.73 -9.58 19.66
N LEU A 129 17.51 -8.33 19.22
CA LEU A 129 17.21 -7.23 20.14
C LEU A 129 15.92 -7.48 20.91
N ILE A 130 14.85 -7.88 20.22
CA ILE A 130 13.54 -8.21 20.81
C ILE A 130 13.65 -9.35 21.82
N THR A 131 14.37 -10.43 21.48
CA THR A 131 14.52 -11.59 22.37
C THR A 131 15.46 -11.36 23.54
N SER A 132 16.42 -10.43 23.41
CA SER A 132 17.38 -10.10 24.46
C SER A 132 16.85 -9.04 25.44
N SER A 133 15.84 -8.27 25.05
CA SER A 133 15.14 -7.32 25.91
C SER A 133 13.99 -7.98 26.65
N PHE A 134 13.79 -7.62 27.92
CA PHE A 134 12.55 -7.93 28.63
C PHE A 134 11.36 -7.22 27.95
N GLU A 135 10.21 -7.90 27.88
CA GLU A 135 9.06 -7.47 27.06
C GLU A 135 8.63 -6.01 27.31
N ASP A 136 8.58 -5.59 28.57
CA ASP A 136 8.15 -4.24 28.95
C ASP A 136 9.21 -3.16 28.58
N ASP A 137 10.50 -3.47 28.78
CA ASP A 137 11.59 -2.53 28.52
C ASP A 137 11.77 -2.26 27.02
N PHE A 138 11.45 -3.23 26.16
CA PHE A 138 11.62 -3.09 24.71
C PHE A 138 10.76 -1.95 24.15
N PHE A 139 9.49 -1.91 24.55
CA PHE A 139 8.52 -0.94 24.02
C PHE A 139 8.82 0.49 24.42
N GLU A 140 9.24 0.68 25.67
CA GLU A 140 9.52 2.02 26.19
C GLU A 140 10.92 2.49 25.82
N THR A 141 11.91 1.60 25.86
CA THR A 141 13.33 1.98 25.78
C THR A 141 13.94 1.77 24.40
N ILE A 142 13.51 0.79 23.61
CA ILE A 142 14.19 0.44 22.35
C ILE A 142 13.36 0.85 21.14
N LEU A 143 12.05 0.56 21.15
CA LEU A 143 11.16 0.82 20.02
C LEU A 143 11.17 2.26 19.51
N PRO A 144 11.24 3.32 20.35
CA PRO A 144 11.29 4.71 19.88
C PRO A 144 12.53 5.02 19.05
N PHE A 145 13.63 4.29 19.26
CA PHE A 145 14.89 4.48 18.55
C PHE A 145 14.97 3.66 17.25
N ILE A 146 14.08 2.69 17.04
CA ILE A 146 14.03 1.93 15.80
C ILE A 146 13.45 2.82 14.68
N PRO A 147 14.22 3.08 13.60
CA PRO A 147 13.72 3.85 12.47
C PRO A 147 12.40 3.30 11.95
N THR A 148 11.48 4.19 11.58
CA THR A 148 10.14 3.87 11.06
C THR A 148 10.17 2.81 9.96
N HIS A 149 11.07 2.94 9.00
CA HIS A 149 11.15 2.01 7.87
C HIS A 149 11.50 0.58 8.31
N LEU A 150 12.35 0.42 9.34
CA LEU A 150 12.68 -0.91 9.89
C LEU A 150 11.52 -1.51 10.67
N ARG A 151 10.74 -0.69 11.38
CA ARG A 151 9.49 -1.14 12.01
C ARG A 151 8.50 -1.64 10.97
N HIS A 152 8.38 -0.95 9.83
CA HIS A 152 7.53 -1.37 8.71
C HIS A 152 8.02 -2.67 8.08
N ASP A 153 9.32 -2.81 7.87
CA ASP A 153 9.89 -4.04 7.31
C ASP A 153 9.69 -5.23 8.24
N LEU A 154 9.85 -5.04 9.55
CA LEU A 154 9.54 -6.07 10.55
C LEU A 154 8.06 -6.46 10.49
N LEU A 155 7.15 -5.48 10.49
CA LEU A 155 5.71 -5.73 10.42
C LEU A 155 5.30 -6.45 9.14
N ARG A 156 5.83 -6.04 7.98
CA ARG A 156 5.59 -6.71 6.70
C ARG A 156 6.09 -8.15 6.72
N TRP A 157 7.28 -8.36 7.25
CA TRP A 157 7.83 -9.71 7.34
C TRP A 157 6.98 -10.61 8.23
N THR A 158 6.55 -10.10 9.39
CA THR A 158 5.64 -10.83 10.26
C THR A 158 4.30 -11.09 9.57
N ALA A 159 3.76 -10.13 8.82
CA ALA A 159 2.54 -10.33 8.03
C ALA A 159 2.65 -11.49 7.05
N VAL A 160 3.79 -11.60 6.37
CA VAL A 160 4.03 -12.63 5.35
C VAL A 160 4.20 -14.02 5.96
N HIS A 161 4.95 -14.11 7.06
CA HIS A 161 5.31 -15.41 7.63
C HIS A 161 4.35 -15.88 8.73
N TYR A 162 3.66 -14.95 9.40
CA TYR A 162 2.72 -15.23 10.49
C TYR A 162 1.45 -14.46 10.30
N PRO A 163 0.55 -15.07 9.53
CA PRO A 163 -0.69 -14.41 9.32
C PRO A 163 -1.47 -14.28 10.69
N LEU A 164 -2.00 -13.09 11.05
CA LEU A 164 -3.00 -12.68 12.10
C LEU A 164 -4.55 -12.91 11.85
N THR A 165 -5.23 -13.65 12.71
CA THR A 165 -6.62 -14.08 12.46
C THR A 165 -7.59 -12.92 12.24
N ASN A 166 -8.69 -13.09 11.48
CA ASN A 166 -9.68 -12.02 11.23
C ASN A 166 -10.06 -11.20 12.48
N HIS A 167 -10.24 -11.86 13.62
CA HIS A 167 -10.50 -11.20 14.90
C HIS A 167 -9.40 -10.19 15.31
N GLN A 168 -8.13 -10.59 15.22
CA GLN A 168 -6.98 -9.72 15.49
C GLN A 168 -6.94 -8.52 14.53
N LEU A 169 -7.50 -8.67 13.33
CA LEU A 169 -7.48 -7.63 12.28
C LEU A 169 -8.49 -6.56 12.59
N HIS A 170 -9.69 -7.01 12.93
CA HIS A 170 -10.73 -6.13 13.43
C HIS A 170 -10.28 -5.40 14.69
N ALA A 171 -9.55 -6.06 15.58
CA ALA A 171 -8.98 -5.42 16.76
C ALA A 171 -7.93 -4.35 16.39
N LEU A 172 -7.01 -4.64 15.46
CA LEU A 172 -5.95 -3.71 15.03
C LEU A 172 -6.45 -2.50 14.23
N CYS A 173 -7.52 -2.67 13.44
CA CYS A 173 -8.15 -1.55 12.73
C CYS A 173 -8.91 -0.61 13.68
N GLY A 174 -9.16 -1.04 14.91
CA GLY A 174 -9.96 -0.31 15.90
C GLY A 174 -11.46 -0.24 15.54
N PRO A 175 -12.29 0.32 16.43
CA PRO A 175 -13.73 0.48 16.17
C PRO A 175 -14.01 1.43 14.99
N GLU A 176 -13.09 2.35 14.72
CA GLU A 176 -13.19 3.26 13.57
C GLU A 176 -12.79 2.60 12.26
N GLY A 177 -12.18 1.41 12.29
CA GLY A 177 -11.73 0.70 11.09
C GLY A 177 -10.56 1.37 10.35
N HIS A 178 -10.02 2.49 10.83
CA HIS A 178 -9.07 3.29 10.06
C HIS A 178 -7.65 2.72 10.07
N VAL A 179 -7.19 2.36 8.87
CA VAL A 179 -5.81 1.98 8.59
C VAL A 179 -5.09 3.16 7.94
N GLY A 180 -4.24 3.84 8.72
CA GLY A 180 -3.39 4.88 8.17
C GLY A 180 -2.22 4.28 7.39
N GLY A 181 -1.89 4.83 6.22
CA GLY A 181 -0.69 4.49 5.44
C GLY A 181 -0.79 3.22 4.60
N GLU A 182 -0.67 2.03 5.22
CA GLU A 182 -0.54 0.75 4.50
C GLU A 182 -1.30 -0.38 5.19
N LEU A 183 -2.01 -1.19 4.41
CA LEU A 183 -2.71 -2.40 4.84
C LEU A 183 -2.23 -3.62 4.05
N VAL A 184 -1.78 -4.65 4.75
CA VAL A 184 -1.28 -5.91 4.17
C VAL A 184 -2.08 -7.09 4.70
N VAL A 185 -2.91 -7.70 3.85
CA VAL A 185 -3.76 -8.87 4.10
C VAL A 185 -3.10 -10.11 3.53
N ILE A 186 -2.95 -11.18 4.31
CA ILE A 186 -2.34 -12.43 3.86
C ILE A 186 -3.13 -13.63 4.38
N GLY A 187 -3.56 -14.52 3.48
CA GLY A 187 -4.07 -15.84 3.82
C GLY A 187 -5.46 -16.17 3.22
N PRO A 188 -5.76 -17.46 3.05
CA PRO A 188 -6.97 -17.96 2.36
C PRO A 188 -8.28 -17.51 2.98
N ASN A 189 -8.39 -17.51 4.30
CA ASN A 189 -9.63 -17.12 4.96
C ASN A 189 -9.61 -15.69 5.50
N ALA A 190 -8.58 -14.90 5.15
CA ALA A 190 -8.55 -13.48 5.46
C ALA A 190 -9.64 -12.76 4.65
N THR A 191 -10.51 -12.02 5.36
CA THR A 191 -11.60 -11.25 4.74
C THR A 191 -11.46 -9.78 5.09
N VAL A 192 -11.60 -8.93 4.09
CA VAL A 192 -11.52 -7.48 4.26
C VAL A 192 -12.94 -6.93 4.37
N CYS A 193 -13.27 -6.41 5.56
CA CYS A 193 -14.58 -5.83 5.82
C CYS A 193 -14.69 -4.44 5.17
N GLU A 194 -15.82 -4.18 4.51
CA GLU A 194 -16.09 -2.91 3.82
C GLU A 194 -15.99 -1.68 4.72
N ASP A 195 -16.37 -1.85 5.99
CA ASP A 195 -16.46 -0.75 6.95
C ASP A 195 -15.08 -0.23 7.37
N GLN A 196 -14.02 -0.98 7.10
CA GLN A 196 -12.64 -0.57 7.34
C GLN A 196 -12.21 0.65 6.48
N PHE A 197 -12.91 0.92 5.39
CA PHE A 197 -12.54 2.00 4.47
C PHE A 197 -13.40 3.26 4.60
N LYS A 198 -14.53 3.20 5.32
CA LYS A 198 -15.56 4.26 5.30
C LYS A 198 -15.28 5.45 6.23
N SER A 199 -14.35 5.33 7.18
CA SER A 199 -14.38 6.18 8.38
C SER A 199 -13.63 7.51 8.32
N ALA A 200 -12.62 7.66 7.44
CA ALA A 200 -11.77 8.86 7.46
C ALA A 200 -12.52 10.17 7.11
N GLU A 201 -13.60 10.11 6.33
CA GLU A 201 -14.37 11.30 5.94
C GLU A 201 -15.48 11.64 6.93
N GLN A 202 -16.05 10.64 7.63
CA GLN A 202 -17.20 10.85 8.54
C GLN A 202 -16.78 11.31 9.94
N SER A 203 -15.63 10.84 10.46
CA SER A 203 -15.11 11.30 11.76
C SER A 203 -14.76 12.79 11.78
N ARG A 204 -14.62 13.43 10.61
CA ARG A 204 -14.35 14.88 10.51
C ARG A 204 -15.51 15.77 10.97
N SER A 205 -16.71 15.22 11.19
CA SER A 205 -17.90 16.03 11.46
C SER A 205 -18.18 16.30 12.96
N ALA A 206 -17.62 15.52 13.89
CA ALA A 206 -18.06 15.55 15.29
C ALA A 206 -17.07 16.17 16.29
N GLU A 207 -15.83 16.49 15.88
CA GLU A 207 -14.73 16.72 16.82
C GLU A 207 -13.98 18.05 16.60
N TRP A 208 -14.73 19.11 16.30
CA TRP A 208 -14.20 20.44 16.00
C TRP A 208 -13.60 21.21 17.20
N GLU A 209 -13.50 20.61 18.38
CA GLU A 209 -13.11 21.30 19.62
C GLU A 209 -11.81 20.82 20.30
N SER A 210 -11.05 19.88 19.72
CA SER A 210 -9.71 19.55 20.25
C SER A 210 -8.61 20.17 19.38
N ASP A 211 -7.76 21.01 19.98
CA ASP A 211 -6.66 21.70 19.30
C ASP A 211 -5.49 20.77 18.87
N ASP A 212 -5.56 19.47 19.20
CA ASP A 212 -4.50 18.48 18.92
C ASP A 212 -4.80 17.55 17.73
N TRP A 213 -5.89 17.77 16.97
CA TRP A 213 -6.26 16.91 15.83
C TRP A 213 -5.32 17.07 14.63
N ARG A 214 -4.34 16.17 14.52
CA ARG A 214 -3.67 15.92 13.23
C ARG A 214 -4.41 14.80 12.49
N PRO A 215 -4.87 15.04 11.26
CA PRO A 215 -5.53 14.00 10.49
C PRO A 215 -4.55 12.85 10.24
N LEU A 216 -4.95 11.63 10.60
CA LEU A 216 -4.19 10.42 10.31
C LEU A 216 -3.84 10.38 8.81
N PRO A 217 -2.62 9.95 8.45
CA PRO A 217 -2.22 9.92 7.05
C PRO A 217 -3.13 8.95 6.29
N PRO A 218 -3.68 9.36 5.13
CA PRO A 218 -4.61 8.53 4.38
C PRO A 218 -3.95 7.23 3.93
N MET A 219 -4.75 6.20 3.72
CA MET A 219 -4.26 4.92 3.22
C MET A 219 -3.78 5.08 1.76
N HIS A 220 -2.54 4.67 1.51
CA HIS A 220 -1.89 4.77 0.21
C HIS A 220 -1.55 3.41 -0.38
N THR A 221 -1.37 2.39 0.45
CA THR A 221 -0.97 1.05 0.03
C THR A 221 -1.97 0.02 0.54
N PHE A 222 -2.50 -0.80 -0.37
CA PHE A 222 -3.31 -1.96 -0.02
C PHE A 222 -2.75 -3.19 -0.74
N ILE A 223 -2.41 -4.22 0.04
CA ILE A 223 -1.84 -5.47 -0.44
C ILE A 223 -2.71 -6.60 0.08
N LEU A 224 -3.25 -7.42 -0.80
CA LEU A 224 -4.00 -8.63 -0.49
C LEU A 224 -3.32 -9.82 -1.15
N VAL A 225 -2.92 -10.81 -0.35
CA VAL A 225 -2.23 -12.02 -0.79
C VAL A 225 -3.04 -13.25 -0.38
N SER A 226 -3.42 -14.07 -1.34
CA SER A 226 -4.13 -15.33 -1.12
C SER A 226 -5.48 -15.20 -0.42
N GLY A 227 -6.05 -14.01 -0.23
CA GLY A 227 -7.33 -13.81 0.48
C GLY A 227 -8.50 -13.49 -0.42
N HIS A 228 -9.65 -13.22 0.19
CA HIS A 228 -10.87 -12.87 -0.54
C HIS A 228 -11.18 -11.37 -0.42
N ILE A 229 -11.52 -10.75 -1.54
CA ILE A 229 -12.05 -9.38 -1.58
C ILE A 229 -13.41 -9.37 -2.29
N GLY A 230 -14.42 -8.91 -1.56
CA GLY A 230 -15.77 -8.72 -2.10
C GLY A 230 -15.81 -7.60 -3.14
N PHE A 231 -16.76 -7.66 -4.07
CA PHE A 231 -16.96 -6.60 -5.06
C PHE A 231 -17.25 -5.25 -4.40
N SER A 232 -18.09 -5.25 -3.39
CA SER A 232 -18.45 -4.07 -2.59
C SER A 232 -17.24 -3.49 -1.87
N THR A 233 -16.41 -4.33 -1.25
CA THR A 233 -15.12 -3.92 -0.65
C THR A 233 -14.18 -3.30 -1.68
N LEU A 234 -14.10 -3.88 -2.89
CA LEU A 234 -13.28 -3.33 -3.98
C LEU A 234 -13.78 -1.94 -4.41
N CYS A 235 -15.10 -1.72 -4.38
CA CYS A 235 -15.73 -0.45 -4.68
C CYS A 235 -15.65 0.57 -3.55
N SER A 236 -15.43 0.13 -2.30
CA SER A 236 -15.24 1.00 -1.13
C SER A 236 -13.77 1.33 -0.85
N LEU A 237 -12.84 0.87 -1.68
CA LEU A 237 -11.42 1.21 -1.55
C LEU A 237 -11.20 2.74 -1.58
N PRO A 238 -10.31 3.28 -0.74
CA PRO A 238 -10.04 4.71 -0.71
C PRO A 238 -9.43 5.22 -2.03
N ALA A 239 -9.93 6.36 -2.52
CA ALA A 239 -9.39 7.02 -3.72
C ALA A 239 -7.93 7.50 -3.55
N THR A 240 -7.42 7.55 -2.32
CA THR A 240 -6.04 7.91 -1.95
C THR A 240 -5.01 6.81 -2.19
N LEU A 241 -5.46 5.61 -2.59
CA LEU A 241 -4.57 4.49 -2.89
C LEU A 241 -3.71 4.80 -4.11
N THR A 242 -2.40 4.63 -3.92
CA THR A 242 -1.36 4.75 -4.96
C THR A 242 -0.74 3.39 -5.29
N HIS A 243 -0.75 2.45 -4.33
CA HIS A 243 -0.19 1.11 -4.49
C HIS A 243 -1.26 0.08 -4.17
N LEU A 244 -1.57 -0.77 -5.14
CA LEU A 244 -2.58 -1.82 -5.03
C LEU A 244 -1.96 -3.14 -5.48
N ALA A 245 -1.91 -4.13 -4.60
CA ALA A 245 -1.48 -5.48 -4.91
C ALA A 245 -2.58 -6.47 -4.56
N LEU A 246 -3.00 -7.26 -5.55
CA LEU A 246 -4.05 -8.28 -5.45
C LEU A 246 -3.44 -9.59 -5.96
N ILE A 247 -2.73 -10.30 -5.09
CA ILE A 247 -1.82 -11.39 -5.43
C ILE A 247 -2.45 -12.72 -5.06
N ASN A 248 -2.38 -13.69 -5.99
CA ASN A 248 -2.84 -15.07 -5.76
C ASN A 248 -4.30 -15.14 -5.24
N LEU A 249 -5.20 -14.32 -5.76
CA LEU A 249 -6.59 -14.35 -5.32
C LEU A 249 -7.29 -15.62 -5.84
N PRO A 250 -8.07 -16.31 -4.99
CA PRO A 250 -8.78 -17.54 -5.37
C PRO A 250 -9.91 -17.30 -6.38
N ALA A 251 -10.38 -16.06 -6.52
CA ALA A 251 -11.49 -15.70 -7.41
C ALA A 251 -11.21 -14.44 -8.24
N PRO A 252 -11.84 -14.30 -9.44
CA PRO A 252 -11.85 -13.06 -10.22
C PRO A 252 -12.17 -11.81 -9.41
N VAL A 253 -11.50 -10.70 -9.73
CA VAL A 253 -11.89 -9.36 -9.28
C VAL A 253 -12.34 -8.48 -10.45
N SER A 254 -13.28 -7.56 -10.19
CA SER A 254 -13.83 -6.65 -11.20
C SER A 254 -12.89 -5.45 -11.48
N LEU A 255 -11.81 -5.71 -12.22
CA LEU A 255 -10.77 -4.70 -12.52
C LEU A 255 -11.28 -3.47 -13.28
N HIS A 256 -12.38 -3.59 -14.03
CA HIS A 256 -12.92 -2.51 -14.86
C HIS A 256 -13.44 -1.30 -14.06
N ARG A 257 -13.73 -1.45 -12.75
CA ARG A 257 -14.19 -0.37 -11.85
C ARG A 257 -13.06 0.31 -11.09
N LEU A 258 -11.92 -0.36 -10.92
CA LEU A 258 -10.78 0.18 -10.19
C LEU A 258 -10.29 1.55 -10.67
N PRO A 259 -10.20 1.87 -11.99
CA PRO A 259 -9.74 3.20 -12.38
C PRO A 259 -10.70 4.33 -11.99
N SER A 260 -11.99 4.03 -11.74
CA SER A 260 -12.92 5.02 -11.19
C SER A 260 -12.86 5.10 -9.67
N THR A 261 -12.64 3.98 -8.98
CA THR A 261 -12.59 3.93 -7.51
C THR A 261 -11.27 4.47 -6.97
N CYS A 262 -10.15 4.05 -7.57
CA CYS A 262 -8.79 4.36 -7.14
C CYS A 262 -8.03 5.06 -8.29
N PRO A 263 -8.35 6.32 -8.63
CA PRO A 263 -7.78 7.00 -9.79
C PRO A 263 -6.29 7.34 -9.64
N LEU A 264 -5.76 7.31 -8.42
CA LEU A 264 -4.38 7.66 -8.08
C LEU A 264 -3.41 6.47 -8.08
N VAL A 265 -3.85 5.28 -8.47
CA VAL A 265 -3.00 4.09 -8.43
C VAL A 265 -1.88 4.20 -9.46
N GLU A 266 -0.65 4.20 -8.95
CA GLU A 266 0.61 4.22 -9.69
C GLU A 266 1.20 2.83 -9.89
N CYS A 267 0.95 1.92 -8.94
CA CYS A 267 1.44 0.55 -8.98
C CYS A 267 0.27 -0.43 -8.77
N LEU A 268 0.01 -1.26 -9.78
CA LEU A 268 -0.96 -2.35 -9.70
C LEU A 268 -0.24 -3.70 -9.85
N ASP A 269 -0.36 -4.59 -8.87
CA ASP A 269 0.19 -5.93 -8.94
C ASP A 269 -0.93 -6.99 -8.95
N LEU A 270 -0.99 -7.79 -10.00
CA LEU A 270 -1.93 -8.89 -10.21
C LEU A 270 -1.20 -10.23 -10.35
N SER A 271 -0.01 -10.35 -9.78
CA SER A 271 0.82 -11.55 -9.88
C SER A 271 0.16 -12.79 -9.27
N TYR A 272 0.47 -13.96 -9.82
CA TYR A 272 0.11 -15.30 -9.36
C TYR A 272 -1.40 -15.58 -9.29
N ASN A 273 -2.23 -14.76 -9.92
CA ASN A 273 -3.66 -15.04 -10.02
C ASN A 273 -3.90 -16.18 -11.00
N THR A 274 -4.40 -17.32 -10.50
CA THR A 274 -4.66 -18.54 -11.28
C THR A 274 -5.63 -18.30 -12.44
N TRP A 275 -6.57 -17.38 -12.24
CA TRP A 275 -7.56 -16.97 -13.23
C TRP A 275 -7.04 -16.00 -14.31
N LEU A 276 -5.73 -15.72 -14.31
CA LEU A 276 -4.99 -15.05 -15.39
C LEU A 276 -3.93 -15.98 -16.01
N VAL A 277 -3.89 -17.26 -15.65
CA VAL A 277 -2.91 -18.21 -16.18
C VAL A 277 -3.25 -18.63 -17.61
N ALA A 278 -4.54 -18.77 -17.94
CA ALA A 278 -4.98 -19.09 -19.30
C ALA A 278 -5.09 -17.81 -20.15
N GLU A 279 -4.36 -17.73 -21.27
CA GLU A 279 -4.34 -16.57 -22.16
C GLU A 279 -5.75 -16.11 -22.59
N LYS A 280 -6.66 -17.06 -22.89
CA LYS A 280 -8.04 -16.76 -23.28
C LYS A 280 -8.81 -16.04 -22.16
N GLU A 281 -8.73 -16.56 -20.94
CA GLU A 281 -9.41 -15.96 -19.77
C GLU A 281 -8.81 -14.60 -19.42
N ALA A 282 -7.48 -14.49 -19.49
CA ALA A 282 -6.78 -13.22 -19.29
C ALA A 282 -7.23 -12.18 -20.32
N ARG A 283 -7.33 -12.54 -21.60
CA ARG A 283 -7.83 -11.66 -22.68
C ARG A 283 -9.27 -11.21 -22.43
N GLU A 284 -10.17 -12.13 -22.08
CA GLU A 284 -11.57 -11.80 -21.80
C GLU A 284 -11.70 -10.83 -20.62
N ARG A 285 -10.94 -11.04 -19.54
CA ARG A 285 -11.04 -10.21 -18.34
C ARG A 285 -10.32 -8.88 -18.48
N LEU A 286 -9.07 -8.89 -18.92
CA LEU A 286 -8.25 -7.69 -19.08
C LEU A 286 -8.70 -6.83 -20.27
N GLY A 287 -9.31 -7.44 -21.29
CA GLY A 287 -9.89 -6.72 -22.44
C GLY A 287 -11.07 -5.83 -22.07
N THR A 288 -11.77 -6.10 -20.96
CA THR A 288 -12.85 -5.22 -20.46
C THR A 288 -12.31 -3.98 -19.74
N VAL A 289 -11.03 -3.97 -19.35
CA VAL A 289 -10.42 -2.88 -18.59
C VAL A 289 -10.08 -1.74 -19.54
N LYS A 290 -10.62 -0.55 -19.25
CA LYS A 290 -10.27 0.68 -19.97
C LYS A 290 -8.93 1.23 -19.48
N TRP A 291 -7.84 0.68 -19.97
CA TRP A 291 -6.46 1.05 -19.59
C TRP A 291 -6.13 2.54 -19.79
N SER A 292 -6.82 3.20 -20.72
CA SER A 292 -6.72 4.65 -20.94
C SER A 292 -7.17 5.51 -19.76
N ARG A 293 -7.95 4.96 -18.81
CA ARG A 293 -8.39 5.67 -17.59
C ARG A 293 -7.37 5.64 -16.45
N TRP A 294 -6.35 4.80 -16.55
CA TRP A 294 -5.34 4.63 -15.50
C TRP A 294 -4.21 5.65 -15.65
N HIS A 295 -4.51 6.94 -15.54
CA HIS A 295 -3.58 8.02 -15.91
C HIS A 295 -2.29 8.05 -15.09
N GLN A 296 -2.33 7.59 -13.83
CA GLN A 296 -1.18 7.58 -12.93
C GLN A 296 -0.40 6.26 -12.94
N LEU A 297 -0.92 5.22 -13.61
CA LEU A 297 -0.33 3.89 -13.55
C LEU A 297 1.04 3.88 -14.25
N HIS A 298 2.09 3.56 -13.51
CA HIS A 298 3.47 3.48 -14.00
C HIS A 298 4.04 2.06 -13.94
N LYS A 299 3.51 1.22 -13.04
CA LYS A 299 3.99 -0.14 -12.85
C LYS A 299 2.84 -1.13 -12.79
N LEU A 300 2.97 -2.21 -13.56
CA LEU A 300 1.98 -3.27 -13.65
C LEU A 300 2.65 -4.64 -13.46
N GLY A 301 2.26 -5.39 -12.43
CA GLY A 301 2.80 -6.71 -12.10
C GLY A 301 1.90 -7.84 -12.57
N PHE A 302 2.47 -8.82 -13.27
CA PHE A 302 1.78 -10.02 -13.78
C PHE A 302 2.65 -11.28 -13.64
N ARG A 303 3.44 -11.39 -12.58
CA ARG A 303 4.33 -12.54 -12.42
C ARG A 303 3.54 -13.82 -12.32
N GLY A 304 3.95 -14.86 -13.04
CA GLY A 304 3.24 -16.15 -13.07
C GLY A 304 1.88 -16.12 -13.76
N CYS A 305 1.53 -15.04 -14.47
CA CYS A 305 0.35 -14.95 -15.32
C CYS A 305 0.76 -14.95 -16.80
N GLN A 306 -0.12 -15.40 -17.70
CA GLN A 306 0.12 -15.34 -19.14
C GLN A 306 -0.54 -14.08 -19.70
N LEU A 307 0.25 -13.02 -19.85
CA LEU A 307 -0.25 -11.75 -20.40
C LEU A 307 -0.28 -11.80 -21.94
N PRO A 308 -1.46 -11.66 -22.58
CA PRO A 308 -1.54 -11.58 -24.03
C PRO A 308 -0.84 -10.32 -24.58
N ALA A 309 -0.14 -10.43 -25.71
CA ALA A 309 0.62 -9.33 -26.31
C ALA A 309 -0.29 -8.13 -26.71
N ASP A 310 -1.54 -8.40 -27.09
CA ASP A 310 -2.54 -7.37 -27.40
C ASP A 310 -2.85 -6.47 -26.19
N ILE A 311 -2.88 -7.04 -24.98
CA ILE A 311 -3.09 -6.27 -23.75
C ILE A 311 -1.90 -5.36 -23.47
N MET A 312 -0.66 -5.78 -23.73
CA MET A 312 0.52 -4.92 -23.57
C MET A 312 0.46 -3.67 -24.46
N VAL A 313 0.00 -3.83 -25.70
CA VAL A 313 -0.18 -2.72 -26.63
C VAL A 313 -1.29 -1.79 -26.15
N GLU A 314 -2.43 -2.33 -25.71
CA GLU A 314 -3.54 -1.53 -25.20
C GLU A 314 -3.22 -0.78 -23.89
N VAL A 315 -2.41 -1.36 -23.00
CA VAL A 315 -1.99 -0.69 -21.75
C VAL A 315 -1.22 0.60 -22.03
N ASN A 316 -0.34 0.60 -23.04
CA ASN A 316 0.50 1.73 -23.40
C ASN A 316 -0.09 2.64 -24.48
N LYS A 317 -1.26 2.29 -25.03
CA LYS A 317 -1.91 3.03 -26.10
C LYS A 317 -2.25 4.46 -25.66
N GLY A 318 -1.65 5.44 -26.33
CA GLY A 318 -1.90 6.87 -26.10
C GLY A 318 -1.24 7.45 -24.86
N ARG A 319 -0.31 6.72 -24.22
CA ARG A 319 0.50 7.23 -23.12
C ARG A 319 1.78 7.87 -23.62
N TRP A 320 2.27 8.85 -22.86
CA TRP A 320 3.55 9.51 -23.11
C TRP A 320 4.69 8.75 -22.45
N ASP A 321 4.44 8.23 -21.25
CA ASP A 321 5.34 7.37 -20.51
C ASP A 321 4.79 5.94 -20.51
N ASP A 322 5.59 4.99 -20.98
CA ASP A 322 5.21 3.58 -21.00
C ASP A 322 5.09 3.01 -19.58
N VAL A 323 4.03 2.25 -19.35
CA VAL A 323 3.84 1.46 -18.13
C VAL A 323 4.87 0.34 -18.11
N ARG A 324 5.65 0.29 -17.04
CA ARG A 324 6.60 -0.82 -16.82
C ARG A 324 5.83 -2.07 -16.41
N VAL A 325 5.66 -2.99 -17.36
CA VAL A 325 5.11 -4.32 -17.11
C VAL A 325 6.20 -5.24 -16.57
N VAL A 326 5.96 -5.86 -15.42
CA VAL A 326 6.83 -6.87 -14.81
C VAL A 326 6.12 -8.21 -14.89
N VAL A 327 6.63 -9.09 -15.75
CA VAL A 327 6.18 -10.48 -15.93
C VAL A 327 7.13 -11.42 -15.20
#